data_AF-A0A7L0BP25-F1
#
_entry.id   AF-A0A7L0BP25-F1
#
_cell.length_a   1.000
_cell.length_b   1.000
_cell.length_c   1.000
_cell.angle_alpha   90.00
_cell.angle_beta   90.00
_cell.angle_gamma   90.00
#
_symmetry.space_group_name_H-M   'P 1'
#
loop_
_entity.id
_entity.type
_entity.pdbx_description
1 polymer ?
#
loop_
_entity_poly.entity_id
_entity_poly.type
_entity_poly.pdbx_seq_one_letter_code
_entity_poly.pdbx_strand_id
1 'polypeptide(L)'
;MAGTLESVETCLEQHIPPEDLAEVKRILYGGEARKLNLPAAALSAAQERDFELQGYGFEAAPEQLRRPRIVRVGLVQNKIPLPTDTAVAVQVAALHRRIEEIVEVAAICGVNIVCFQEAWTMPFAFCTREKLPWTEFAESAEDGPTTKFCQELAKKYNMVVVSPILERDEIHGGTLWNAAVVISNSGAVLGKSRKNHIPRVGDFNESTYYMEGNTGHPVFQTQFGTIAVNICYGRHHPLNWLMFSMNGAEIIFNPSATIGTLSESLWPIEARNAAIANHCFTCPINRVGTEYYKNAFTSGDGGKAHHDLGHFYGSSYVAAPDGSRTPGLSRTRDGLLVVEMDLNLCRQVSDKWNFKMTGRYEMYADKLTEAVQPYFIPSIIKE
;
A
#
# COMPACT_ATOMS: atom_id res chain seq x y z
N MET A 1 -0.76 -21.63 12.82
CA MET A 1 -1.03 -21.88 11.38
C MET A 1 -1.13 -20.57 10.56
N ALA A 2 -0.56 -19.44 11.02
CA ALA A 2 -0.28 -18.32 10.14
C ALA A 2 0.96 -18.68 9.30
N GLY A 3 0.93 -18.43 7.98
CA GLY A 3 2.05 -18.72 7.08
C GLY A 3 2.12 -20.13 6.44
N THR A 4 1.15 -21.03 6.66
CA THR A 4 1.14 -22.35 6.00
C THR A 4 0.50 -22.34 4.62
N LEU A 5 -0.50 -21.48 4.40
CA LEU A 5 -1.14 -21.27 3.11
C LEU A 5 -0.36 -20.20 2.34
N GLU A 6 0.14 -20.51 1.15
CA GLU A 6 0.91 -19.54 0.35
C GLU A 6 0.01 -18.56 -0.41
N SER A 7 -1.08 -19.03 -1.00
CA SER A 7 -2.05 -18.22 -1.75
C SER A 7 -3.47 -18.77 -1.58
N VAL A 8 -4.44 -17.88 -1.41
CA VAL A 8 -5.86 -18.24 -1.39
C VAL A 8 -6.29 -18.73 -2.76
N GLU A 9 -5.86 -18.05 -3.81
CA GLU A 9 -6.22 -18.31 -5.19
C GLU A 9 -5.72 -19.68 -5.65
N THR A 10 -4.46 -20.03 -5.37
CA THR A 10 -3.93 -21.37 -5.66
C THR A 10 -4.74 -22.46 -4.95
N CYS A 11 -5.19 -22.22 -3.71
CA CYS A 11 -6.01 -23.17 -2.99
C CYS A 11 -7.39 -23.34 -3.62
N LEU A 12 -8.04 -22.24 -4.03
CA LEU A 12 -9.32 -22.29 -4.74
C LEU A 12 -9.19 -23.04 -6.07
N GLU A 13 -8.15 -22.75 -6.85
CA GLU A 13 -7.89 -23.39 -8.14
C GLU A 13 -7.60 -24.89 -8.04
N GLN A 14 -6.99 -25.33 -6.94
CA GLN A 14 -6.69 -26.74 -6.69
C GLN A 14 -7.90 -27.57 -6.24
N HIS A 15 -8.85 -26.95 -5.53
CA HIS A 15 -9.88 -27.69 -4.79
C HIS A 15 -11.31 -27.44 -5.28
N ILE A 16 -11.56 -26.40 -6.08
CA ILE A 16 -12.88 -26.08 -6.61
C ILE A 16 -12.97 -26.57 -8.07
N PRO A 17 -14.04 -27.31 -8.44
CA PRO A 17 -14.27 -27.73 -9.83
C PRO A 17 -14.27 -26.53 -10.80
N PRO A 18 -13.73 -26.67 -12.03
CA PRO A 18 -13.65 -25.56 -12.98
C PRO A 18 -14.98 -24.85 -13.26
N GLU A 19 -16.10 -25.58 -13.27
CA GLU A 19 -17.44 -25.05 -13.48
C GLU A 19 -17.90 -24.10 -12.35
N ASP A 20 -17.53 -24.40 -11.11
CA ASP A 20 -17.88 -23.61 -9.92
C ASP A 20 -16.86 -22.50 -9.68
N LEU A 21 -15.59 -22.73 -10.03
CA LEU A 21 -14.48 -21.81 -9.81
C LEU A 21 -14.71 -20.46 -10.51
N ALA A 22 -15.29 -20.47 -11.71
CA ALA A 22 -15.63 -19.25 -12.43
C ALA A 22 -16.63 -18.39 -11.64
N GLU A 23 -17.67 -19.01 -11.06
CA GLU A 23 -18.68 -18.31 -10.28
C GLU A 23 -18.13 -17.83 -8.93
N VAL A 24 -17.32 -18.66 -8.27
CA VAL A 24 -16.58 -18.27 -7.06
C VAL A 24 -15.68 -17.07 -7.35
N LYS A 25 -14.94 -17.08 -8.47
CA LYS A 25 -14.10 -15.95 -8.88
C LYS A 25 -14.92 -14.70 -9.19
N ARG A 26 -16.08 -14.85 -9.83
CA ARG A 26 -17.01 -13.75 -10.10
C ARG A 26 -17.46 -13.05 -8.82
N ILE A 27 -17.81 -13.82 -7.79
CA ILE A 27 -18.28 -13.28 -6.50
C ILE A 27 -17.12 -12.68 -5.70
N LEU A 28 -16.02 -13.41 -5.57
CA LEU A 28 -14.91 -13.02 -4.71
C LEU A 28 -14.00 -11.94 -5.31
N TYR A 29 -13.81 -11.91 -6.63
CA TYR A 29 -12.88 -10.98 -7.28
C TYR A 29 -13.56 -10.03 -8.26
N GLY A 30 -14.86 -10.17 -8.52
CA GLY A 30 -15.58 -9.37 -9.52
C GLY A 30 -15.35 -9.87 -10.95
N GLY A 31 -14.90 -11.11 -11.10
CA GLY A 31 -14.55 -11.73 -12.37
C GLY A 31 -13.11 -12.21 -12.40
N GLU A 32 -12.70 -12.79 -13.53
CA GLU A 32 -11.31 -13.19 -13.73
C GLU A 32 -10.50 -12.02 -14.28
N ALA A 33 -9.48 -11.60 -13.55
CA ALA A 33 -8.59 -10.53 -14.00
C ALA A 33 -7.80 -10.99 -15.24
N ARG A 34 -7.76 -10.15 -16.29
CA ARG A 34 -7.02 -10.44 -17.53
C ARG A 34 -5.54 -10.61 -17.21
N LYS A 35 -4.95 -11.79 -17.45
CA LYS A 35 -3.50 -12.00 -17.26
C LYS A 35 -2.71 -11.23 -18.32
N LEU A 36 -1.59 -10.62 -17.92
CA LEU A 36 -0.65 -9.98 -18.84
C LEU A 36 0.40 -10.98 -19.34
N ASN A 37 0.75 -10.85 -20.61
CA ASN A 37 1.92 -11.53 -21.17
C ASN A 37 3.17 -10.74 -20.78
N LEU A 38 3.77 -11.08 -19.64
CA LEU A 38 4.99 -10.45 -19.17
C LEU A 38 6.21 -10.88 -20.00
N PRO A 39 7.23 -10.02 -20.19
CA PRO A 39 8.42 -10.37 -20.96
C PRO A 39 9.17 -11.57 -20.36
N ALA A 40 9.63 -12.49 -21.22
CA ALA A 40 10.39 -13.67 -20.77
C ALA A 40 11.65 -13.30 -19.96
N ALA A 41 12.32 -12.20 -20.31
CA ALA A 41 13.45 -11.68 -19.55
C ALA A 41 13.08 -11.28 -18.12
N ALA A 42 11.90 -10.71 -17.91
CA ALA A 42 11.41 -10.35 -16.57
C ALA A 42 11.08 -11.59 -15.74
N LEU A 43 10.42 -12.58 -16.34
CA LEU A 43 10.11 -13.86 -15.69
C LEU A 43 11.38 -14.61 -15.29
N SER A 44 12.37 -14.68 -16.19
CA SER A 44 13.67 -15.30 -15.91
C SER A 44 14.41 -14.58 -14.78
N ALA A 45 14.44 -13.24 -14.81
CA ALA A 45 15.11 -12.45 -13.78
C ALA A 45 14.43 -12.59 -12.41
N ALA A 46 13.10 -12.60 -12.36
CA ALA A 46 12.34 -12.82 -11.13
C ALA A 46 12.58 -14.21 -10.54
N GLN A 47 12.65 -15.23 -11.40
CA GLN A 47 12.98 -16.60 -10.99
C GLN A 47 14.41 -16.71 -10.44
N GLU A 48 15.39 -16.13 -11.13
CA GLU A 48 16.81 -16.13 -10.71
C GLU A 48 17.00 -15.38 -9.38
N ARG A 49 16.30 -14.27 -9.20
CA ARG A 49 16.36 -13.41 -8.01
C ARG A 49 15.38 -13.84 -6.91
N ASP A 50 14.71 -14.99 -7.07
CA ASP A 50 13.77 -15.58 -6.10
C ASP A 50 12.71 -14.59 -5.57
N PHE A 51 11.86 -14.07 -6.45
CA PHE A 51 10.62 -13.40 -6.05
C PHE A 51 9.48 -13.73 -7.01
N GLU A 52 8.25 -13.65 -6.51
CA GLU A 52 7.07 -13.86 -7.33
C GLU A 52 6.87 -12.69 -8.31
N LEU A 53 6.57 -12.98 -9.58
CA LEU A 53 6.17 -11.97 -10.56
C LEU A 53 4.82 -12.32 -11.16
N GLN A 54 3.83 -11.45 -10.95
CA GLN A 54 2.48 -11.60 -11.52
C GLN A 54 2.09 -10.38 -12.35
N GLY A 55 1.23 -10.60 -13.36
CA GLY A 55 0.81 -9.57 -14.31
C GLY A 55 -0.69 -9.63 -14.59
N TYR A 56 -1.42 -8.53 -14.36
CA TYR A 56 -2.86 -8.43 -14.67
C TYR A 56 -3.27 -7.12 -15.33
N GLY A 57 -4.46 -7.07 -15.93
CA GLY A 57 -4.97 -5.93 -16.66
C GLY A 57 -6.41 -5.58 -16.32
N PHE A 58 -6.70 -4.28 -16.27
CA PHE A 58 -8.05 -3.70 -16.21
C PHE A 58 -8.27 -2.80 -17.42
N GLU A 59 -9.36 -3.04 -18.15
CA GLU A 59 -9.69 -2.31 -19.36
C GLU A 59 -10.87 -1.36 -19.12
N ALA A 60 -10.98 -0.32 -19.93
CA ALA A 60 -12.14 0.56 -20.01
C ALA A 60 -12.77 0.44 -21.39
N ALA A 61 -14.05 0.78 -21.50
CA ALA A 61 -14.70 0.85 -22.80
C ALA A 61 -14.05 1.96 -23.67
N PRO A 62 -13.91 1.79 -24.99
CA PRO A 62 -13.39 2.85 -25.85
C PRO A 62 -14.25 4.11 -25.77
N GLU A 63 -13.61 5.28 -25.68
CA GLU A 63 -14.28 6.58 -25.74
C GLU A 63 -14.06 7.26 -27.09
N GLN A 64 -15.08 7.95 -27.58
CA GLN A 64 -15.01 8.66 -28.86
C GLN A 64 -14.17 9.95 -28.79
N LEU A 65 -14.16 10.61 -27.63
CA LEU A 65 -13.47 11.90 -27.44
C LEU A 65 -12.10 11.77 -26.79
N ARG A 66 -11.83 10.65 -26.10
CA ARG A 66 -10.62 10.50 -25.28
C ARG A 66 -9.92 9.22 -25.65
N ARG A 67 -8.59 9.33 -25.73
CA ARG A 67 -7.74 8.16 -25.92
C ARG A 67 -7.70 7.33 -24.63
N PRO A 68 -7.47 6.01 -24.72
CA PRO A 68 -7.14 5.19 -23.56
C PRO A 68 -6.00 5.80 -22.75
N ARG A 69 -6.14 5.83 -21.43
CA ARG A 69 -5.10 6.33 -20.51
C ARG A 69 -4.48 5.14 -19.80
N ILE A 70 -3.72 4.35 -20.58
CA ILE A 70 -3.10 3.12 -20.09
C ILE A 70 -1.87 3.46 -19.25
N VAL A 71 -1.84 2.94 -18.03
CA VAL A 71 -0.71 3.02 -17.10
C VAL A 71 -0.40 1.65 -16.51
N ARG A 72 0.87 1.36 -16.28
CA ARG A 72 1.31 0.17 -15.53
C ARG A 72 1.82 0.57 -14.16
N VAL A 73 1.29 -0.06 -13.12
CA VAL A 73 1.80 0.07 -11.75
C VAL A 73 2.55 -1.18 -11.32
N GLY A 74 3.55 -1.02 -10.47
CA GLY A 74 4.29 -2.09 -9.81
C GLY A 74 4.13 -1.99 -8.29
N LEU A 75 3.58 -3.02 -7.66
CA LEU A 75 3.50 -3.13 -6.21
C LEU A 75 4.58 -4.10 -5.74
N VAL A 76 5.46 -3.65 -4.85
CA VAL A 76 6.55 -4.47 -4.30
C VAL A 76 6.28 -4.83 -2.85
N GLN A 77 6.21 -6.13 -2.56
CA GLN A 77 6.24 -6.67 -1.21
C GLN A 77 7.55 -7.45 -1.00
N ASN A 78 8.19 -7.29 0.15
CA ASN A 78 9.45 -7.96 0.45
C ASN A 78 9.68 -8.16 1.96
N LYS A 79 10.51 -9.14 2.27
CA LYS A 79 11.07 -9.38 3.60
C LYS A 79 12.23 -8.44 3.87
N ILE A 80 12.61 -8.31 5.14
CA ILE A 80 13.95 -7.82 5.47
C ILE A 80 15.02 -8.87 5.10
N PRO A 81 16.16 -8.45 4.52
CA PRO A 81 17.16 -9.38 3.99
C PRO A 81 18.13 -9.92 5.05
N LEU A 82 18.35 -9.19 6.15
CA LEU A 82 19.29 -9.57 7.21
C LEU A 82 18.61 -9.50 8.59
N PRO A 83 19.18 -10.17 9.62
CA PRO A 83 18.68 -10.14 10.99
C PRO A 83 18.55 -8.72 11.55
N THR A 84 17.60 -8.51 12.46
CA THR A 84 17.26 -7.17 12.96
C THR A 84 18.36 -6.54 13.84
N ASP A 85 19.31 -7.33 14.34
CA ASP A 85 20.48 -6.86 15.09
C ASP A 85 21.67 -6.46 14.20
N THR A 86 21.50 -6.53 12.87
CA THR A 86 22.45 -5.99 11.89
C THR A 86 22.54 -4.46 12.03
N ALA A 87 23.73 -3.90 11.84
CA ALA A 87 23.93 -2.44 11.84
C ALA A 87 22.99 -1.74 10.84
N VAL A 88 22.38 -0.63 11.27
CA VAL A 88 21.35 0.12 10.53
C VAL A 88 21.73 0.38 9.07
N ALA A 89 22.92 0.93 8.83
CA ALA A 89 23.39 1.24 7.49
C ALA A 89 23.53 0.00 6.58
N VAL A 90 23.92 -1.15 7.15
CA VAL A 90 24.06 -2.41 6.40
C VAL A 90 22.67 -2.97 6.06
N GLN A 91 21.72 -2.86 6.99
CA GLN A 91 20.32 -3.25 6.77
C GLN A 91 19.68 -2.43 5.65
N VAL A 92 19.78 -1.10 5.71
CA VAL A 92 19.26 -0.18 4.69
C VAL A 92 19.88 -0.47 3.32
N ALA A 93 21.22 -0.63 3.26
CA ALA A 93 21.91 -0.92 2.01
C ALA A 93 21.50 -2.28 1.41
N ALA A 94 21.25 -3.29 2.24
CA ALA A 94 20.75 -4.59 1.78
C ALA A 94 19.32 -4.49 1.23
N LEU A 95 18.45 -3.69 1.86
CA LEU A 95 17.11 -3.40 1.37
C LEU A 95 17.14 -2.61 0.05
N HIS A 96 18.01 -1.60 -0.07
CA HIS A 96 18.19 -0.86 -1.32
C HIS A 96 18.57 -1.79 -2.47
N ARG A 97 19.59 -2.66 -2.29
CA ARG A 97 19.99 -3.64 -3.32
C ARG A 97 18.83 -4.58 -3.70
N ARG A 98 18.11 -5.11 -2.71
CA ARG A 98 16.97 -5.99 -2.95
C ARG A 98 15.87 -5.30 -3.74
N ILE A 99 15.57 -4.05 -3.43
CA ILE A 99 14.55 -3.28 -4.14
C ILE A 99 15.02 -2.88 -5.53
N GLU A 100 16.30 -2.54 -5.73
CA GLU A 100 16.85 -2.28 -7.06
C GLU A 100 16.67 -3.50 -7.99
N GLU A 101 16.97 -4.70 -7.51
CA GLU A 101 16.76 -5.95 -8.24
C GLU A 101 15.30 -6.14 -8.68
N ILE A 102 14.33 -5.78 -7.85
CA ILE A 102 12.91 -5.91 -8.17
C ILE A 102 12.45 -4.78 -9.11
N VAL A 103 12.91 -3.55 -8.89
CA VAL A 103 12.58 -2.38 -9.73
C VAL A 103 13.14 -2.53 -11.15
N GLU A 104 14.31 -3.16 -11.31
CA GLU A 104 14.85 -3.54 -12.61
C GLU A 104 13.87 -4.41 -13.40
N VAL A 105 13.27 -5.41 -12.75
CA VAL A 105 12.27 -6.28 -13.37
C VAL A 105 10.97 -5.52 -13.65
N ALA A 106 10.55 -4.63 -12.74
CA ALA A 106 9.41 -3.74 -12.98
C ALA A 106 9.62 -2.88 -14.24
N ALA A 107 10.84 -2.35 -14.44
CA ALA A 107 11.20 -1.59 -15.63
C ALA A 107 11.14 -2.45 -16.91
N ILE A 108 11.63 -3.69 -16.89
CA ILE A 108 11.50 -4.63 -18.02
C ILE A 108 10.01 -4.88 -18.35
N CYS A 109 9.16 -4.97 -17.33
CA CYS A 109 7.71 -5.09 -17.47
C CYS A 109 7.00 -3.81 -17.92
N GLY A 110 7.72 -2.70 -18.11
CA GLY A 110 7.16 -1.42 -18.56
C GLY A 110 6.33 -0.69 -17.49
N VAL A 111 6.62 -0.91 -16.21
CA VAL A 111 5.97 -0.17 -15.11
C VAL A 111 6.25 1.32 -15.22
N ASN A 112 5.22 2.13 -14.99
CA ASN A 112 5.29 3.59 -14.99
C ASN A 112 5.32 4.18 -13.58
N ILE A 113 4.70 3.49 -12.61
CA ILE A 113 4.66 3.89 -11.20
C ILE A 113 4.97 2.68 -10.33
N VAL A 114 6.03 2.72 -9.52
CA VAL A 114 6.32 1.69 -8.52
C VAL A 114 6.06 2.22 -7.12
N CYS A 115 5.46 1.39 -6.28
CA CYS A 115 5.24 1.69 -4.86
C CYS A 115 5.78 0.55 -4.00
N PHE A 116 6.47 0.93 -2.92
CA PHE A 116 6.99 0.00 -1.92
C PHE A 116 6.03 -0.11 -0.74
N GLN A 117 6.23 -1.12 0.10
CA GLN A 117 5.50 -1.32 1.36
C GLN A 117 5.84 -0.25 2.42
N GLU A 118 5.11 -0.24 3.54
CA GLU A 118 5.35 0.72 4.63
C GLU A 118 6.73 0.52 5.28
N ALA A 119 7.41 1.66 5.54
CA ALA A 119 8.70 1.72 6.21
C ALA A 119 9.70 0.70 5.62
N TRP A 120 9.75 0.63 4.29
CA TRP A 120 10.42 -0.46 3.57
C TRP A 120 11.92 -0.55 3.84
N THR A 121 12.53 0.53 4.33
CA THR A 121 13.97 0.64 4.64
C THR A 121 14.35 0.10 6.01
N MET A 122 13.40 -0.41 6.81
CA MET A 122 13.68 -0.90 8.15
C MET A 122 12.89 -2.18 8.52
N PRO A 123 13.37 -2.98 9.50
CA PRO A 123 12.50 -3.86 10.27
C PRO A 123 11.37 -3.05 10.91
N PHE A 124 10.19 -3.63 11.05
CA PHE A 124 9.04 -2.97 11.64
C PHE A 124 9.13 -2.94 13.18
N ALA A 125 10.16 -2.27 13.69
CA ALA A 125 10.63 -2.36 15.07
C ALA A 125 9.73 -1.66 16.11
N PHE A 126 8.62 -1.05 15.68
CA PHE A 126 7.74 -0.28 16.55
C PHE A 126 7.11 -1.11 17.68
N CYS A 127 7.06 -2.43 17.53
CA CYS A 127 6.62 -3.35 18.59
C CYS A 127 7.53 -3.36 19.82
N THR A 128 8.82 -3.10 19.64
CA THR A 128 9.81 -3.07 20.72
C THR A 128 9.63 -1.86 21.64
N ARG A 129 9.08 -0.76 21.11
CA ARG A 129 8.99 0.57 21.76
C ARG A 129 10.35 1.22 22.08
N GLU A 130 11.44 0.55 21.74
CA GLU A 130 12.80 1.05 21.95
C GLU A 130 13.09 2.20 21.00
N LYS A 131 13.85 3.20 21.46
CA LYS A 131 14.25 4.33 20.63
C LYS A 131 15.51 4.05 19.83
N LEU A 132 16.56 3.55 20.47
CA LEU A 132 17.80 3.20 19.80
C LEU A 132 17.89 1.69 19.60
N PRO A 133 18.47 1.23 18.47
CA PRO A 133 18.95 2.03 17.34
C PRO A 133 17.84 2.41 16.34
N TRP A 134 16.58 2.03 16.58
CA TRP A 134 15.50 2.12 15.59
C TRP A 134 15.21 3.52 15.04
N THR A 135 15.40 4.56 15.85
CA THR A 135 15.23 5.96 15.40
C THR A 135 16.39 6.47 14.54
N GLU A 136 17.50 5.74 14.43
CA GLU A 136 18.58 6.04 13.47
C GLU A 136 18.21 5.67 12.03
N PHE A 137 17.18 4.83 11.82
CA PHE A 137 16.61 4.60 10.48
C PHE A 137 15.86 5.82 9.93
N ALA A 138 15.59 6.84 10.76
CA ALA A 138 14.87 8.02 10.33
C ALA A 138 15.76 8.93 9.48
N GLU A 139 15.30 9.30 8.29
CA GLU A 139 16.06 10.06 7.29
C GLU A 139 15.29 11.32 6.85
N SER A 140 15.98 12.28 6.21
CA SER A 140 15.30 13.40 5.56
C SER A 140 14.43 12.90 4.41
N ALA A 141 13.18 13.37 4.32
CA ALA A 141 12.26 12.98 3.25
C ALA A 141 12.73 13.45 1.87
N GLU A 142 13.31 14.64 1.77
CA GLU A 142 13.74 15.22 0.51
C GLU A 142 15.20 14.88 0.16
N ASP A 143 16.09 14.84 1.16
CA ASP A 143 17.55 14.75 0.95
C ASP A 143 18.21 13.48 1.53
N GLY A 144 17.40 12.60 2.13
CA GLY A 144 17.86 11.35 2.72
C GLY A 144 18.48 10.41 1.70
N PRO A 145 19.40 9.51 2.13
CA PRO A 145 20.06 8.58 1.22
C PRO A 145 19.07 7.70 0.47
N THR A 146 17.96 7.30 1.10
CA THR A 146 16.90 6.54 0.43
C THR A 146 16.22 7.32 -0.68
N THR A 147 15.87 8.60 -0.45
CA THR A 147 15.25 9.43 -1.49
C THR A 147 16.18 9.62 -2.67
N LYS A 148 17.47 9.87 -2.43
CA LYS A 148 18.49 9.99 -3.51
C LYS A 148 18.60 8.71 -4.33
N PHE A 149 18.66 7.56 -3.67
CA PHE A 149 18.60 6.26 -4.33
C PHE A 149 17.33 6.12 -5.20
N CYS A 150 16.16 6.49 -4.67
CA CYS A 150 14.92 6.46 -5.45
C CYS A 150 14.90 7.45 -6.62
N GLN A 151 15.54 8.62 -6.51
CA GLN A 151 15.68 9.59 -7.61
C GLN A 151 16.51 9.03 -8.76
N GLU A 152 17.58 8.29 -8.45
CA GLU A 152 18.40 7.61 -9.46
C GLU A 152 17.60 6.55 -10.21
N LEU A 153 16.88 5.68 -9.48
CA LEU A 153 16.00 4.68 -10.09
C LEU A 153 14.91 5.31 -10.95
N ALA A 154 14.23 6.33 -10.43
CA ALA A 154 13.14 7.02 -11.11
C ALA A 154 13.61 7.59 -12.45
N LYS A 155 14.77 8.27 -12.45
CA LYS A 155 15.36 8.85 -13.66
C LYS A 155 15.88 7.78 -14.62
N LYS A 156 16.54 6.73 -14.12
CA LYS A 156 17.11 5.62 -14.91
C LYS A 156 16.03 4.89 -15.70
N TYR A 157 14.87 4.67 -15.09
CA TYR A 157 13.78 3.89 -15.67
C TYR A 157 12.58 4.71 -16.15
N ASN A 158 12.65 6.05 -16.09
CA ASN A 158 11.54 6.96 -16.42
C ASN A 158 10.23 6.54 -15.72
N MET A 159 10.32 6.32 -14.41
CA MET A 159 9.27 5.75 -13.57
C MET A 159 9.02 6.64 -12.35
N VAL A 160 7.77 6.85 -11.97
CA VAL A 160 7.43 7.46 -10.68
C VAL A 160 7.69 6.45 -9.56
N VAL A 161 8.32 6.89 -8.47
CA VAL A 161 8.62 6.04 -7.31
C VAL A 161 7.89 6.60 -6.08
N VAL A 162 7.13 5.75 -5.40
CA VAL A 162 6.47 6.04 -4.11
C VAL A 162 7.21 5.30 -3.01
N SER A 163 7.84 6.04 -2.09
CA SER A 163 8.78 5.52 -1.09
C SER A 163 8.31 5.84 0.34
N PRO A 164 7.68 4.89 1.05
CA PRO A 164 7.29 5.05 2.46
C PRO A 164 8.46 4.81 3.43
N ILE A 165 8.84 5.83 4.20
CA ILE A 165 10.00 5.83 5.10
C ILE A 165 9.63 6.36 6.49
N LEU A 166 10.53 6.14 7.46
CA LEU A 166 10.57 6.92 8.69
C LEU A 166 11.31 8.24 8.39
N GLU A 167 10.60 9.35 8.46
CA GLU A 167 11.13 10.69 8.23
C GLU A 167 11.65 11.28 9.54
N ARG A 168 12.79 11.99 9.47
CA ARG A 168 13.25 12.94 10.48
C ARG A 168 13.17 14.35 9.93
N ASP A 169 12.34 15.18 10.55
CA ASP A 169 12.14 16.58 10.17
C ASP A 169 13.07 17.50 10.96
N GLU A 170 14.27 17.72 10.43
CA GLU A 170 15.31 18.54 11.07
C GLU A 170 14.88 20.00 11.27
N ILE A 171 14.08 20.54 10.33
CA ILE A 171 13.59 21.92 10.40
C ILE A 171 12.64 22.10 11.60
N HIS A 172 11.84 21.07 11.90
CA HIS A 172 10.90 21.05 13.01
C HIS A 172 11.44 20.23 14.20
N GLY A 173 12.68 20.49 14.59
CA GLY A 173 13.27 19.99 15.84
C GLY A 173 13.64 18.51 15.84
N GLY A 174 13.86 17.92 14.67
CA GLY A 174 14.22 16.50 14.53
C GLY A 174 13.04 15.55 14.81
N THR A 175 11.80 16.05 14.67
CA THR A 175 10.57 15.28 14.92
C THR A 175 10.46 14.12 13.93
N LEU A 176 10.05 12.95 14.42
CA LEU A 176 9.86 11.77 13.60
C LEU A 176 8.45 11.71 13.00
N TRP A 177 8.36 11.23 11.77
CA TRP A 177 7.11 11.04 11.05
C TRP A 177 7.11 9.75 10.25
N ASN A 178 5.95 9.14 10.06
CA ASN A 178 5.77 8.13 9.02
C ASN A 178 5.29 8.83 7.75
N ALA A 179 6.09 8.79 6.69
CA ALA A 179 5.87 9.57 5.49
C ALA A 179 6.08 8.74 4.21
N ALA A 180 5.27 9.02 3.19
CA ALA A 180 5.49 8.55 1.84
C ALA A 180 6.00 9.71 0.97
N VAL A 181 7.18 9.52 0.39
CA VAL A 181 7.79 10.47 -0.55
C VAL A 181 7.43 10.06 -1.96
N VAL A 182 7.02 11.01 -2.79
CA VAL A 182 6.71 10.77 -4.21
C VAL A 182 7.80 11.41 -5.07
N ILE A 183 8.48 10.58 -5.85
CA ILE A 183 9.55 10.98 -6.76
C ILE A 183 9.02 10.88 -8.20
N SER A 184 9.10 11.97 -8.95
CA SER A 184 8.75 12.04 -10.37
C SER A 184 9.68 11.15 -11.20
N ASN A 185 9.17 10.66 -12.33
CA ASN A 185 9.97 9.99 -13.38
C ASN A 185 11.15 10.82 -13.93
N SER A 186 11.18 12.13 -13.68
CA SER A 186 12.33 13.00 -13.98
C SER A 186 13.49 12.86 -12.98
N GLY A 187 13.24 12.22 -11.84
CA GLY A 187 14.12 12.20 -10.67
C GLY A 187 13.89 13.35 -9.70
N ALA A 188 12.94 14.27 -9.94
CA ALA A 188 12.60 15.33 -8.99
C ALA A 188 11.67 14.81 -7.87
N VAL A 189 11.92 15.23 -6.62
CA VAL A 189 10.97 15.01 -5.52
C VAL A 189 9.75 15.89 -5.74
N LEU A 190 8.55 15.30 -5.85
CA LEU A 190 7.29 16.05 -5.98
C LEU A 190 6.78 16.54 -4.63
N GLY A 191 7.05 15.78 -3.57
CA GLY A 191 6.67 16.10 -2.20
C GLY A 191 6.46 14.84 -1.37
N LYS A 192 5.76 15.00 -0.24
CA LYS A 192 5.50 13.93 0.73
C LYS A 192 4.08 13.99 1.29
N SER A 193 3.60 12.83 1.77
CA SER A 193 2.36 12.68 2.53
C SER A 193 2.68 11.96 3.85
N ARG A 194 2.26 12.52 4.99
CA ARG A 194 2.45 11.92 6.31
C ARG A 194 1.23 11.08 6.71
N LYS A 195 1.43 10.07 7.55
CA LYS A 195 0.40 9.13 7.99
C LYS A 195 -0.67 9.85 8.84
N ASN A 196 -1.88 10.00 8.30
CA ASN A 196 -2.97 10.73 8.97
C ASN A 196 -3.48 10.02 10.23
N HIS A 197 -3.55 8.69 10.22
CA HIS A 197 -4.10 7.90 11.34
C HIS A 197 -3.02 6.99 11.93
N ILE A 198 -2.70 7.20 13.22
CA ILE A 198 -1.61 6.48 13.90
C ILE A 198 -2.18 5.38 14.80
N PRO A 199 -1.80 4.11 14.60
CA PRO A 199 -2.27 3.04 15.47
C PRO A 199 -1.62 3.10 16.85
N ARG A 200 -2.35 2.54 17.81
CA ARG A 200 -1.93 2.30 19.20
C ARG A 200 -2.28 0.89 19.69
N VAL A 201 -2.51 -0.05 18.75
CA VAL A 201 -3.16 -1.34 19.03
C VAL A 201 -2.13 -2.46 19.05
N GLY A 202 -2.07 -3.19 20.17
CA GLY A 202 -1.21 -4.37 20.31
C GLY A 202 0.27 -4.05 20.10
N ASP A 203 0.90 -4.77 19.16
CA ASP A 203 2.30 -4.55 18.78
C ASP A 203 2.53 -3.31 17.90
N PHE A 204 1.47 -2.71 17.34
CA PHE A 204 1.54 -1.51 16.52
C PHE A 204 1.59 -0.24 17.39
N ASN A 205 2.64 -0.13 18.22
CA ASN A 205 2.87 0.97 19.15
C ASN A 205 3.43 2.25 18.48
N GLU A 206 2.97 2.53 17.27
CA GLU A 206 3.52 3.57 16.40
C GLU A 206 3.44 4.98 16.99
N SER A 207 2.38 5.28 17.75
CA SER A 207 2.23 6.57 18.45
C SER A 207 3.32 6.87 19.47
N THR A 208 4.12 5.86 19.85
CA THR A 208 5.32 6.07 20.66
C THR A 208 6.40 6.82 19.87
N TYR A 209 6.41 6.69 18.54
CA TYR A 209 7.46 7.18 17.66
C TYR A 209 7.09 8.49 16.95
N TYR A 210 5.85 8.65 16.51
CA TYR A 210 5.41 9.80 15.72
C TYR A 210 3.94 10.17 15.95
N MET A 211 3.59 11.40 15.56
CA MET A 211 2.26 11.99 15.72
C MET A 211 1.44 11.89 14.42
N GLU A 212 0.14 12.18 14.51
CA GLU A 212 -0.78 12.24 13.37
C GLU A 212 -0.32 13.27 12.34
N GLY A 213 -0.34 12.87 11.07
CA GLY A 213 0.16 13.66 9.95
C GLY A 213 -0.52 15.02 9.80
N ASN A 214 0.26 16.03 9.43
CA ASN A 214 -0.18 17.40 9.22
C ASN A 214 -0.17 17.84 7.74
N THR A 215 -0.03 16.90 6.81
CA THR A 215 0.00 17.17 5.35
C THR A 215 -1.37 17.12 4.68
N GLY A 216 -2.43 16.77 5.42
CA GLY A 216 -3.77 16.59 4.86
C GLY A 216 -3.86 15.37 3.94
N HIS A 217 -4.50 15.53 2.78
CA HIS A 217 -4.75 14.44 1.82
C HIS A 217 -4.20 14.79 0.44
N PRO A 218 -2.88 14.99 0.29
CA PRO A 218 -2.31 15.47 -0.97
C PRO A 218 -2.51 14.44 -2.09
N VAL A 219 -2.78 14.96 -3.28
CA VAL A 219 -2.82 14.20 -4.54
C VAL A 219 -1.72 14.73 -5.44
N PHE A 220 -0.89 13.82 -5.94
CA PHE A 220 0.27 14.14 -6.75
C PHE A 220 -0.09 13.95 -8.22
N GLN A 221 -0.08 15.04 -8.99
CA GLN A 221 -0.25 14.97 -10.42
C GLN A 221 1.06 14.55 -11.07
N THR A 222 1.05 13.40 -11.76
CA THR A 222 2.19 12.88 -12.52
C THR A 222 1.83 12.81 -14.00
N GLN A 223 2.81 12.54 -14.87
CA GLN A 223 2.51 12.26 -16.28
C GLN A 223 1.69 10.97 -16.48
N PHE A 224 1.60 10.11 -15.46
CA PHE A 224 0.96 8.80 -15.50
C PHE A 224 -0.38 8.75 -14.75
N GLY A 225 -0.90 9.90 -14.33
CA GLY A 225 -2.16 10.01 -13.57
C GLY A 225 -2.00 10.75 -12.24
N THR A 226 -3.12 11.01 -11.58
CA THR A 226 -3.13 11.56 -10.21
C THR A 226 -3.07 10.44 -9.19
N ILE A 227 -2.06 10.48 -8.33
CA ILE A 227 -1.83 9.44 -7.32
C ILE A 227 -1.91 9.99 -5.90
N ALA A 228 -2.33 9.15 -4.96
CA ALA A 228 -2.32 9.44 -3.54
C ALA A 228 -1.78 8.26 -2.74
N VAL A 229 -1.44 8.51 -1.47
CA VAL A 229 -0.89 7.48 -0.58
C VAL A 229 -1.65 7.47 0.74
N ASN A 230 -2.50 6.47 0.94
CA ASN A 230 -3.14 6.20 2.22
C ASN A 230 -2.27 5.24 3.03
N ILE A 231 -1.53 5.75 4.01
CA ILE A 231 -0.52 4.94 4.70
C ILE A 231 -1.16 4.03 5.78
N CYS A 232 -1.00 2.72 5.58
CA CYS A 232 -1.26 1.65 6.55
C CYS A 232 -2.57 1.75 7.33
N TYR A 233 -2.55 2.20 8.59
CA TYR A 233 -3.73 2.23 9.48
C TYR A 233 -4.82 3.19 9.00
N GLY A 234 -4.48 4.12 8.10
CA GLY A 234 -5.47 4.89 7.36
C GLY A 234 -6.39 4.02 6.48
N ARG A 235 -6.07 2.74 6.25
CA ARG A 235 -6.94 1.78 5.56
C ARG A 235 -8.28 1.58 6.26
N HIS A 236 -8.31 1.67 7.59
CA HIS A 236 -9.51 1.45 8.40
C HIS A 236 -10.47 2.64 8.40
N HIS A 237 -10.11 3.75 7.76
CA HIS A 237 -10.82 5.01 7.86
C HIS A 237 -11.43 5.37 6.50
N PRO A 238 -12.71 5.06 6.23
CA PRO A 238 -13.38 5.39 4.97
C PRO A 238 -13.26 6.87 4.59
N LEU A 239 -13.28 7.78 5.58
CA LEU A 239 -13.12 9.21 5.36
C LEU A 239 -11.72 9.57 4.82
N ASN A 240 -10.67 8.87 5.22
CA ASN A 240 -9.31 9.11 4.72
C ASN A 240 -9.22 8.79 3.22
N TRP A 241 -9.79 7.64 2.81
CA TRP A 241 -9.92 7.27 1.40
C TRP A 241 -10.76 8.27 0.60
N LEU A 242 -11.90 8.66 1.16
CA LEU A 242 -12.80 9.64 0.56
C LEU A 242 -12.08 10.96 0.27
N MET A 243 -11.32 11.49 1.23
CA MET A 243 -10.66 12.78 1.06
C MET A 243 -9.60 12.78 -0.05
N PHE A 244 -8.83 11.71 -0.23
CA PHE A 244 -7.94 11.58 -1.40
C PHE A 244 -8.71 11.57 -2.72
N SER A 245 -9.84 10.86 -2.77
CA SER A 245 -10.69 10.80 -3.95
C SER A 245 -11.44 12.10 -4.25
N MET A 246 -11.84 12.84 -3.21
CA MET A 246 -12.40 14.19 -3.34
C MET A 246 -11.38 15.18 -3.91
N ASN A 247 -10.10 14.97 -3.59
CA ASN A 247 -8.98 15.72 -4.16
C ASN A 247 -8.56 15.23 -5.56
N GLY A 248 -9.30 14.29 -6.15
CA GLY A 248 -9.13 13.87 -7.55
C GLY A 248 -8.12 12.73 -7.78
N ALA A 249 -7.81 11.91 -6.77
CA ALA A 249 -6.95 10.75 -6.94
C ALA A 249 -7.58 9.70 -7.90
N GLU A 250 -6.84 9.30 -8.92
CA GLU A 250 -7.19 8.18 -9.82
C GLU A 250 -6.67 6.84 -9.28
N ILE A 251 -5.51 6.87 -8.60
CA ILE A 251 -4.89 5.69 -7.96
C ILE A 251 -4.52 6.04 -6.52
N ILE A 252 -4.95 5.23 -5.56
CA ILE A 252 -4.57 5.37 -4.15
C ILE A 252 -3.73 4.16 -3.72
N PHE A 253 -2.44 4.39 -3.50
CA PHE A 253 -1.55 3.38 -2.92
C PHE A 253 -1.80 3.26 -1.42
N ASN A 254 -1.75 2.02 -0.91
CA ASN A 254 -1.89 1.75 0.52
C ASN A 254 -0.74 0.87 1.05
N PRO A 255 0.45 1.47 1.20
CA PRO A 255 1.60 0.79 1.79
C PRO A 255 1.30 0.48 3.25
N SER A 256 1.46 -0.79 3.64
CA SER A 256 1.10 -1.32 4.94
C SER A 256 2.15 -2.28 5.48
N ALA A 257 2.19 -2.42 6.80
CA ALA A 257 2.77 -3.55 7.50
C ALA A 257 1.74 -4.01 8.53
N THR A 258 1.19 -5.21 8.37
CA THR A 258 0.19 -5.75 9.30
C THR A 258 0.23 -7.27 9.39
N ILE A 259 -0.16 -7.81 10.55
CA ILE A 259 -0.05 -9.22 10.92
C ILE A 259 -1.38 -9.74 11.51
N GLY A 260 -1.46 -11.05 11.67
CA GLY A 260 -2.44 -11.69 12.54
C GLY A 260 -3.83 -11.92 11.92
N THR A 261 -4.53 -12.93 12.44
CA THR A 261 -5.78 -13.46 11.89
C THR A 261 -6.90 -12.42 11.80
N LEU A 262 -7.01 -11.55 12.82
CA LEU A 262 -8.04 -10.51 12.84
C LEU A 262 -7.80 -9.48 11.72
N SER A 263 -6.55 -9.02 11.56
CA SER A 263 -6.25 -8.05 10.50
C SER A 263 -6.37 -8.65 9.12
N GLU A 264 -5.96 -9.91 8.93
CA GLU A 264 -5.96 -10.54 7.61
C GLU A 264 -7.37 -10.67 7.02
N SER A 265 -8.37 -10.92 7.87
CA SER A 265 -9.78 -10.97 7.48
C SER A 265 -10.30 -9.63 6.91
N LEU A 266 -9.71 -8.51 7.32
CA LEU A 266 -10.09 -7.16 6.84
C LEU A 266 -9.41 -6.79 5.52
N TRP A 267 -8.25 -7.38 5.24
CA TRP A 267 -7.41 -7.06 4.09
C TRP A 267 -8.12 -7.11 2.72
N PRO A 268 -8.93 -8.14 2.40
CA PRO A 268 -9.62 -8.19 1.12
C PRO A 268 -10.85 -7.27 1.05
N ILE A 269 -11.21 -6.60 2.15
CA ILE A 269 -12.43 -5.80 2.29
C ILE A 269 -12.14 -4.31 2.14
N GLU A 270 -11.23 -3.76 2.94
CA GLU A 270 -11.14 -2.31 3.17
C GLU A 270 -10.69 -1.52 1.95
N ALA A 271 -9.53 -1.88 1.38
CA ALA A 271 -9.02 -1.21 0.17
C ALA A 271 -9.94 -1.46 -1.03
N ARG A 272 -10.50 -2.67 -1.15
CA ARG A 272 -11.49 -2.97 -2.20
C ARG A 272 -12.75 -2.12 -2.06
N ASN A 273 -13.28 -1.96 -0.85
CA ASN A 273 -14.41 -1.09 -0.59
C ASN A 273 -14.07 0.36 -0.93
N ALA A 274 -12.86 0.82 -0.61
CA ALA A 274 -12.39 2.15 -0.97
C ALA A 274 -12.37 2.36 -2.49
N ALA A 275 -11.93 1.40 -3.30
CA ALA A 275 -11.99 1.49 -4.76
C ALA A 275 -13.44 1.69 -5.27
N ILE A 276 -14.36 0.87 -4.75
CA ILE A 276 -15.78 0.89 -5.12
C ILE A 276 -16.45 2.22 -4.70
N ALA A 277 -16.27 2.63 -3.44
CA ALA A 277 -16.96 3.81 -2.90
C ALA A 277 -16.50 5.12 -3.56
N ASN A 278 -15.27 5.14 -4.07
CA ASN A 278 -14.59 6.34 -4.52
C ASN A 278 -14.35 6.42 -6.03
N HIS A 279 -14.68 5.36 -6.77
CA HIS A 279 -14.44 5.23 -8.22
C HIS A 279 -12.99 5.52 -8.61
N CYS A 280 -12.06 4.93 -7.88
CA CYS A 280 -10.62 4.99 -8.16
C CYS A 280 -10.00 3.59 -8.07
N PHE A 281 -8.77 3.45 -8.56
CA PHE A 281 -7.97 2.26 -8.28
C PHE A 281 -7.37 2.33 -6.87
N THR A 282 -7.27 1.19 -6.19
CA THR A 282 -6.55 1.08 -4.92
C THR A 282 -5.51 -0.01 -4.98
N CYS A 283 -4.35 0.26 -4.40
CA CYS A 283 -3.16 -0.60 -4.47
C CYS A 283 -2.65 -0.90 -3.05
N PRO A 284 -3.31 -1.78 -2.27
CA PRO A 284 -2.83 -2.22 -0.97
C PRO A 284 -1.59 -3.13 -1.10
N ILE A 285 -0.55 -2.79 -0.34
CA ILE A 285 0.74 -3.50 -0.31
C ILE A 285 1.05 -3.86 1.14
N ASN A 286 1.24 -5.13 1.45
CA ASN A 286 1.67 -5.54 2.78
C ASN A 286 3.09 -6.11 2.73
N ARG A 287 3.81 -5.92 3.84
CA ARG A 287 5.05 -6.65 4.13
C ARG A 287 4.83 -8.17 4.12
N VAL A 288 5.92 -8.91 3.96
CA VAL A 288 5.95 -10.39 4.08
C VAL A 288 7.01 -10.85 5.08
N GLY A 289 6.81 -12.06 5.60
CA GLY A 289 7.76 -12.74 6.49
C GLY A 289 7.53 -12.46 7.97
N THR A 290 8.43 -12.99 8.80
CA THR A 290 8.40 -12.83 10.26
C THR A 290 9.72 -12.23 10.71
N GLU A 291 9.65 -11.22 11.55
CA GLU A 291 10.83 -10.49 12.06
C GLU A 291 11.04 -10.81 13.54
N TYR A 292 12.28 -11.09 13.91
CA TYR A 292 12.70 -11.45 15.28
C TYR A 292 13.61 -10.38 15.84
N TYR A 293 13.40 -9.98 17.09
CA TYR A 293 14.10 -8.91 17.77
C TYR A 293 14.97 -9.43 18.92
N LYS A 294 16.10 -8.78 19.15
CA LYS A 294 17.07 -9.18 20.20
C LYS A 294 16.46 -9.17 21.60
N ASN A 295 15.75 -8.10 21.94
CA ASN A 295 15.11 -7.94 23.24
C ASN A 295 13.65 -8.39 23.17
N ALA A 296 13.20 -9.08 24.21
CA ALA A 296 11.80 -9.51 24.29
C ALA A 296 10.88 -8.31 24.57
N PHE A 297 9.68 -8.32 24.00
CA PHE A 297 8.63 -7.31 24.22
C PHE A 297 7.28 -7.99 24.47
N THR A 298 6.27 -7.22 24.87
CA THR A 298 4.91 -7.71 25.16
C THR A 298 3.87 -7.00 24.29
N SER A 299 2.88 -7.77 23.81
CA SER A 299 1.83 -7.30 22.90
C SER A 299 0.65 -6.61 23.60
N GLY A 300 0.65 -6.52 24.93
CA GLY A 300 -0.42 -5.89 25.70
C GLY A 300 -1.70 -6.72 25.82
N ASP A 301 -1.63 -8.03 25.55
CA ASP A 301 -2.73 -9.00 25.58
C ASP A 301 -2.71 -9.93 26.81
N GLY A 302 -1.80 -9.68 27.76
CA GLY A 302 -1.57 -10.56 28.92
C GLY A 302 -0.71 -11.79 28.61
N GLY A 303 -0.22 -11.93 27.37
CA GLY A 303 0.73 -12.95 26.97
C GLY A 303 2.12 -12.77 27.59
N LYS A 304 2.98 -13.78 27.41
CA LYS A 304 4.39 -13.72 27.82
C LYS A 304 5.19 -12.81 26.90
N ALA A 305 6.29 -12.27 27.41
CA ALA A 305 7.26 -11.59 26.55
C ALA A 305 7.82 -12.56 25.50
N HIS A 306 8.00 -12.07 24.28
CA HIS A 306 8.43 -12.85 23.13
C HIS A 306 9.33 -11.98 22.22
N HIS A 307 9.90 -12.60 21.19
CA HIS A 307 10.90 -11.96 20.32
C HIS A 307 10.39 -11.73 18.89
N ASP A 308 9.31 -12.40 18.48
CA ASP A 308 8.77 -12.30 17.13
C ASP A 308 7.58 -11.35 17.07
N LEU A 309 7.59 -10.43 16.11
CA LEU A 309 6.43 -9.56 15.90
C LEU A 309 5.23 -10.35 15.36
N GLY A 310 5.47 -11.48 14.70
CA GLY A 310 4.45 -12.26 14.00
C GLY A 310 4.59 -12.17 12.49
N HIS A 311 3.74 -12.92 11.79
CA HIS A 311 3.85 -13.11 10.36
C HIS A 311 3.10 -12.02 9.58
N PHE A 312 3.86 -11.21 8.84
CA PHE A 312 3.33 -10.33 7.80
C PHE A 312 2.89 -11.17 6.61
N TYR A 313 1.62 -11.04 6.23
CA TYR A 313 0.93 -11.97 5.34
C TYR A 313 0.89 -11.55 3.88
N GLY A 314 1.66 -10.54 3.44
CA GLY A 314 1.74 -10.13 2.03
C GLY A 314 0.36 -9.91 1.42
N SER A 315 0.00 -10.74 0.44
CA SER A 315 -1.32 -10.67 -0.20
C SER A 315 -1.59 -9.34 -0.89
N SER A 316 -0.55 -8.66 -1.37
CA SER A 316 -0.70 -7.38 -2.08
C SER A 316 -1.54 -7.58 -3.35
N TYR A 317 -2.44 -6.64 -3.65
CA TYR A 317 -3.36 -6.74 -4.78
C TYR A 317 -3.71 -5.36 -5.34
N VAL A 318 -4.44 -5.32 -6.46
CA VAL A 318 -5.07 -4.09 -6.97
C VAL A 318 -6.57 -4.31 -7.07
N ALA A 319 -7.35 -3.35 -6.56
CA ALA A 319 -8.80 -3.27 -6.79
C ALA A 319 -9.13 -2.11 -7.72
N ALA A 320 -10.08 -2.38 -8.61
CA ALA A 320 -10.56 -1.47 -9.64
C ALA A 320 -11.86 -0.78 -9.20
N PRO A 321 -12.19 0.38 -9.77
CA PRO A 321 -13.38 1.15 -9.43
C PRO A 321 -14.70 0.41 -9.70
N ASP A 322 -14.73 -0.53 -10.65
CA ASP A 322 -15.92 -1.33 -10.99
C ASP A 322 -16.18 -2.49 -10.00
N GLY A 323 -15.37 -2.60 -8.95
CA GLY A 323 -15.45 -3.64 -7.92
C GLY A 323 -14.68 -4.92 -8.25
N SER A 324 -14.10 -5.02 -9.45
CA SER A 324 -13.18 -6.09 -9.78
C SER A 324 -11.82 -5.91 -9.07
N ARG A 325 -11.05 -6.99 -8.92
CA ARG A 325 -9.71 -6.95 -8.32
C ARG A 325 -8.82 -8.08 -8.82
N THR A 326 -7.51 -7.90 -8.68
CA THR A 326 -6.55 -8.96 -8.93
C THR A 326 -6.58 -10.00 -7.81
N PRO A 327 -6.08 -11.22 -8.09
CA PRO A 327 -5.50 -12.09 -7.08
C PRO A 327 -4.52 -11.34 -6.16
N GLY A 328 -4.40 -11.81 -4.92
CA GLY A 328 -3.30 -11.42 -4.04
C GLY A 328 -1.99 -12.10 -4.44
N LEU A 329 -0.87 -11.42 -4.24
CA LEU A 329 0.45 -12.06 -4.22
C LEU A 329 0.57 -13.05 -3.06
N SER A 330 1.65 -13.82 -3.06
CA SER A 330 2.01 -14.76 -2.01
C SER A 330 1.94 -14.14 -0.61
N ARG A 331 1.54 -14.95 0.36
CA ARG A 331 1.55 -14.60 1.78
C ARG A 331 2.94 -14.64 2.40
N THR A 332 3.88 -15.33 1.75
CA THR A 332 5.15 -15.73 2.37
C THR A 332 6.38 -15.38 1.53
N ARG A 333 6.22 -14.96 0.28
CA ARG A 333 7.32 -14.65 -0.64
C ARG A 333 7.40 -13.16 -0.95
N ASP A 334 8.62 -12.70 -1.21
CA ASP A 334 8.82 -11.43 -1.91
C ASP A 334 8.10 -11.49 -3.26
N GLY A 335 7.61 -10.36 -3.74
CA GLY A 335 6.91 -10.33 -5.00
C GLY A 335 6.71 -8.95 -5.60
N LEU A 336 6.54 -8.96 -6.92
CA LEU A 336 6.21 -7.84 -7.76
C LEU A 336 4.90 -8.13 -8.49
N LEU A 337 3.90 -7.29 -8.23
CA LEU A 337 2.63 -7.31 -8.94
C LEU A 337 2.61 -6.18 -9.97
N VAL A 338 2.58 -6.54 -11.24
CA VAL A 338 2.45 -5.60 -12.37
C VAL A 338 0.99 -5.53 -12.81
N VAL A 339 0.41 -4.34 -12.81
CA VAL A 339 -0.98 -4.15 -13.24
C VAL A 339 -1.08 -3.06 -14.28
N GLU A 340 -1.56 -3.42 -15.47
CA GLU A 340 -1.95 -2.47 -16.52
C GLU A 340 -3.39 -2.03 -16.30
N MET A 341 -3.65 -0.73 -16.29
CA MET A 341 -5.00 -0.19 -16.05
C MET A 341 -5.28 0.99 -16.99
N ASP A 342 -6.51 1.06 -17.51
CA ASP A 342 -7.01 2.28 -18.16
C ASP A 342 -7.67 3.20 -17.13
N LEU A 343 -7.06 4.37 -16.90
CA LEU A 343 -7.57 5.36 -15.95
C LEU A 343 -8.92 5.97 -16.36
N ASN A 344 -9.35 5.81 -17.62
CA ASN A 344 -10.70 6.20 -18.03
C ASN A 344 -11.79 5.39 -17.30
N LEU A 345 -11.48 4.20 -16.77
CA LEU A 345 -12.44 3.39 -16.03
C LEU A 345 -13.01 4.13 -14.80
N CYS A 346 -12.19 4.95 -14.13
CA CYS A 346 -12.62 5.76 -12.99
C CYS A 346 -13.81 6.67 -13.33
N ARG A 347 -13.73 7.37 -14.49
CA ARG A 347 -14.83 8.20 -14.99
C ARG A 347 -16.02 7.34 -15.43
N GLN A 348 -15.79 6.28 -16.19
CA GLN A 348 -16.88 5.46 -16.73
C GLN A 348 -17.75 4.84 -15.63
N VAL A 349 -17.11 4.36 -14.56
CA VAL A 349 -17.84 3.86 -13.38
C VAL A 349 -18.51 5.01 -12.64
N SER A 350 -17.84 6.16 -12.49
CA SER A 350 -18.45 7.36 -11.91
C SER A 350 -19.73 7.77 -12.62
N ASP A 351 -19.76 7.77 -13.95
CA ASP A 351 -20.93 8.17 -14.74
C ASP A 351 -22.06 7.11 -14.67
N LYS A 352 -21.70 5.83 -14.55
CA LYS A 352 -22.66 4.72 -14.47
C LYS A 352 -23.32 4.60 -13.11
N TRP A 353 -22.57 4.76 -12.02
CA TRP A 353 -23.04 4.55 -10.65
C TRP A 353 -23.25 5.85 -9.86
N ASN A 354 -22.61 6.94 -10.27
CA ASN A 354 -22.87 8.29 -9.77
C ASN A 354 -22.72 8.50 -8.24
N PHE A 355 -21.93 7.68 -7.55
CA PHE A 355 -21.76 7.81 -6.09
C PHE A 355 -21.30 9.20 -5.64
N LYS A 356 -20.40 9.85 -6.40
CA LYS A 356 -19.97 11.23 -6.12
C LYS A 356 -21.12 12.23 -6.30
N MET A 357 -21.94 12.07 -7.33
CA MET A 357 -23.12 12.92 -7.57
C MET A 357 -24.14 12.80 -6.43
N THR A 358 -24.32 11.60 -5.89
CA THR A 358 -25.24 11.34 -4.76
C THR A 358 -24.57 11.37 -3.39
N GLY A 359 -23.33 11.86 -3.29
CA GLY A 359 -22.53 11.77 -2.07
C GLY A 359 -23.04 12.66 -0.92
N ARG A 360 -23.88 13.66 -1.21
CA ARG A 360 -24.46 14.62 -0.24
C ARG A 360 -23.41 15.19 0.74
N TYR A 361 -22.22 15.50 0.22
CA TYR A 361 -21.06 15.82 1.05
C TYR A 361 -21.27 17.06 1.94
N GLU A 362 -22.03 18.05 1.47
CA GLU A 362 -22.42 19.22 2.27
C GLU A 362 -23.19 18.82 3.55
N MET A 363 -24.21 17.95 3.41
CA MET A 363 -24.95 17.42 4.56
C MET A 363 -24.04 16.65 5.52
N TYR A 364 -23.11 15.84 5.02
CA TYR A 364 -22.17 15.11 5.88
C TYR A 364 -21.17 16.05 6.57
N ALA A 365 -20.73 17.12 5.92
CA ALA A 365 -19.86 18.12 6.51
C ALA A 365 -20.54 18.82 7.70
N ASP A 366 -21.80 19.23 7.54
CA ASP A 366 -22.60 19.82 8.62
C ASP A 366 -22.77 18.82 9.77
N LYS A 367 -23.14 17.58 9.46
CA LYS A 367 -23.38 16.55 10.49
C LYS A 367 -22.11 16.13 11.23
N LEU A 368 -20.96 16.06 10.55
CA LEU A 368 -19.67 15.86 11.20
C LEU A 368 -19.30 17.06 12.08
N THR A 369 -19.54 18.28 11.61
CA THR A 369 -19.30 19.51 12.38
C THR A 369 -20.13 19.55 13.66
N GLU A 370 -21.41 19.19 13.59
CA GLU A 370 -22.28 19.03 14.76
C GLU A 370 -21.76 17.93 15.70
N ALA A 371 -21.40 16.77 15.15
CA ALA A 371 -21.00 15.58 15.92
C ALA A 371 -19.70 15.74 16.72
N VAL A 372 -18.78 16.60 16.27
CA VAL A 372 -17.51 16.84 16.97
C VAL A 372 -17.58 17.93 18.05
N GLN A 373 -18.74 18.57 18.25
CA GLN A 373 -18.89 19.58 19.30
C GLN A 373 -18.88 18.95 20.70
N PRO A 374 -18.32 19.63 21.73
CA PRO A 374 -18.22 19.07 23.10
C PRO A 374 -19.56 18.67 23.74
N TYR A 375 -20.66 19.28 23.31
CA TYR A 375 -22.01 19.06 23.84
C TYR A 375 -22.95 18.42 22.82
N PHE A 376 -22.41 17.68 21.84
CA PHE A 376 -23.21 16.98 20.86
C PHE A 376 -24.17 16.00 21.55
N ILE A 377 -25.47 16.12 21.24
CA ILE A 377 -26.49 15.18 21.67
C ILE A 377 -26.82 14.30 20.47
N PRO A 378 -26.53 12.97 20.53
CA PRO A 378 -26.89 12.06 19.46
C PRO A 378 -28.39 12.10 19.16
N SER A 379 -28.73 12.08 17.88
CA SER A 379 -30.13 12.06 17.42
C SER A 379 -30.76 10.69 17.67
N ILE A 380 -31.22 10.45 18.90
CA ILE A 380 -31.88 9.21 19.35
C ILE A 380 -33.36 9.49 19.63
N ILE A 381 -34.25 8.80 18.92
CA ILE A 381 -35.70 8.86 19.12
C ILE A 381 -36.09 7.75 20.11
N LYS A 382 -36.88 8.08 21.15
CA LYS A 382 -37.37 7.14 22.18
C LYS A 382 -38.88 6.99 22.11
N GLU A 383 -39.38 5.85 22.61
CA GLU A 383 -40.81 5.52 22.75
C GLU A 383 -41.54 6.43 23.76
#